data_AF-A0A821QSR8-F1
#
_entry.id   AF-A0A821QSR8-F1
#
_cell.length_a   1.000
_cell.length_b   1.000
_cell.length_c   1.000
_cell.angle_alpha   90.00
_cell.angle_beta   90.00
_cell.angle_gamma   90.00
#
_symmetry.space_group_name_H-M   'P 1'
#
loop_
_entity.id
_entity.type
_entity.pdbx_description
1 polymer ?
#
loop_
_entity_poly.entity_id
_entity_poly.type
_entity_poly.pdbx_seq_one_letter_code
_entity_poly.pdbx_strand_id
1 'polypeptide(L)'
;MIRSVWAIWKHKASSNEDPHHEWCSIKCCGYLKSLEKGEEYDHNKHSLPLGIMKASRPVFDALAHPDTLKKVINGGSQNSNESFHAVLWSLAPKNRYTTGVVIDLCAAIAVLSYNEGDQSILPVIAELTGGGCGFYTKVAMRRLDERRVYSELKRKQAEEKTKLTKETLDSEQGDRMSLGVNDDNSLDDSYIPGAY
;
A
#
# COMPACT_ATOMS: atom_id res chain seq x y z
N MET A 1 -6.97 -9.83 8.69
CA MET A 1 -5.77 -9.94 7.82
C MET A 1 -5.46 -11.38 7.41
N ILE A 2 -5.34 -12.34 8.34
CA ILE A 2 -5.17 -13.79 8.01
C ILE A 2 -6.22 -14.28 7.00
N ARG A 3 -7.51 -14.03 7.28
CA ARG A 3 -8.61 -14.39 6.37
C ARG A 3 -8.46 -13.77 4.98
N SER A 4 -7.96 -12.55 4.90
CA SER A 4 -7.74 -11.83 3.63
C SER A 4 -6.62 -12.47 2.79
N VAL A 5 -5.54 -12.93 3.42
CA VAL A 5 -4.47 -13.68 2.75
C VAL A 5 -5.02 -14.99 2.18
N TRP A 6 -5.76 -15.74 2.99
CA TRP A 6 -6.37 -16.99 2.53
C TRP A 6 -7.51 -16.82 1.53
N ALA A 7 -8.21 -15.67 1.55
CA ALA A 7 -9.23 -15.36 0.55
C ALA A 7 -8.63 -15.36 -0.85
N ILE A 8 -7.39 -14.87 -1.03
CA ILE A 8 -6.69 -14.89 -2.32
C ILE A 8 -6.42 -16.33 -2.77
N TRP A 9 -5.90 -17.18 -1.87
CA TRP A 9 -5.63 -18.58 -2.18
C TRP A 9 -6.92 -19.33 -2.53
N LYS A 10 -7.97 -19.19 -1.70
CA LYS A 10 -9.28 -19.80 -1.95
C LYS A 10 -9.88 -19.33 -3.27
N HIS A 11 -9.85 -18.03 -3.55
CA HIS A 11 -10.34 -17.45 -4.80
C HIS A 11 -9.67 -18.06 -6.04
N LYS A 12 -8.37 -18.40 -5.94
CA LYS A 12 -7.62 -19.06 -7.02
C LYS A 12 -7.82 -20.59 -7.07
N ALA A 13 -8.25 -21.20 -5.97
CA ALA A 13 -8.59 -22.62 -5.90
C ALA A 13 -10.01 -22.91 -6.41
N SER A 14 -10.90 -21.90 -6.39
CA SER A 14 -12.31 -22.05 -6.77
C SER A 14 -12.47 -22.63 -8.18
N SER A 15 -13.42 -23.56 -8.32
CA SER A 15 -13.89 -24.07 -9.62
C SER A 15 -15.40 -23.83 -9.77
N ASN A 16 -15.96 -24.20 -10.92
CA ASN A 16 -17.41 -24.11 -11.15
C ASN A 16 -18.17 -25.11 -10.28
N GLU A 17 -17.56 -26.25 -9.96
CA GLU A 17 -18.11 -27.31 -9.12
C GLU A 17 -17.92 -27.02 -7.63
N ASP A 18 -16.83 -26.36 -7.25
CA ASP A 18 -16.49 -26.03 -5.86
C ASP A 18 -16.06 -24.55 -5.72
N PRO A 19 -17.03 -23.61 -5.63
CA PRO A 19 -16.75 -22.18 -5.53
C PRO A 19 -16.38 -21.75 -4.10
N HIS A 20 -15.15 -21.29 -3.89
CA HIS A 20 -14.64 -20.85 -2.58
C HIS A 20 -14.54 -19.32 -2.44
N HIS A 21 -15.68 -18.62 -2.41
CA HIS A 21 -15.73 -17.14 -2.33
C HIS A 21 -16.17 -16.58 -0.98
N GLU A 22 -16.27 -17.41 0.05
CA GLU A 22 -16.74 -17.08 1.41
C GLU A 22 -16.05 -15.87 2.05
N TRP A 23 -14.79 -15.62 1.70
CA TRP A 23 -13.96 -14.55 2.27
C TRP A 23 -13.67 -13.42 1.29
N CYS A 24 -14.32 -13.44 0.12
CA CYS A 24 -14.19 -12.39 -0.88
C CYS A 24 -15.11 -11.21 -0.58
N SER A 25 -14.71 -10.02 -1.04
CA SER A 25 -15.61 -8.86 -1.08
C SER A 25 -16.30 -8.77 -2.44
N ILE A 26 -17.56 -8.34 -2.46
CA ILE A 26 -18.31 -8.17 -3.70
C ILE A 26 -17.66 -7.14 -4.64
N LYS A 27 -17.00 -6.11 -4.09
CA LYS A 27 -16.31 -5.08 -4.88
C LYS A 27 -15.21 -5.65 -5.77
N CYS A 28 -14.53 -6.71 -5.35
CA CYS A 28 -13.35 -7.24 -6.02
C CYS A 28 -13.54 -8.64 -6.60
N CYS A 29 -14.64 -9.33 -6.29
CA CYS A 29 -14.89 -10.69 -6.74
C CYS A 29 -15.87 -10.74 -7.92
N GLY A 30 -15.41 -11.21 -9.08
CA GLY A 30 -16.27 -11.38 -10.26
C GLY A 30 -17.44 -12.34 -10.02
N TYR A 31 -17.20 -13.47 -9.35
CA TYR A 31 -18.24 -14.45 -9.02
C TYR A 31 -19.37 -13.84 -8.19
N LEU A 32 -19.04 -13.12 -7.11
CA LEU A 32 -20.06 -12.50 -6.25
C LEU A 32 -20.84 -11.40 -6.99
N LYS A 33 -20.20 -10.65 -7.90
CA LYS A 33 -20.88 -9.66 -8.75
C LYS A 33 -21.84 -10.32 -9.73
N SER A 34 -21.40 -11.41 -10.37
CA SER A 34 -22.25 -12.16 -11.29
C SER A 34 -23.43 -12.79 -10.57
N LEU A 35 -23.21 -13.31 -9.35
CA LEU A 35 -24.28 -13.83 -8.51
C LEU A 35 -25.34 -12.78 -8.15
N GLU A 36 -24.93 -11.56 -7.81
CA GLU A 36 -25.85 -10.43 -7.53
C GLU A 36 -26.67 -10.01 -8.76
N LYS A 37 -26.08 -10.12 -9.95
CA LYS A 37 -26.74 -9.80 -11.23
C LYS A 37 -27.53 -10.97 -11.82
N GLY A 38 -27.44 -12.17 -11.25
CA GLY A 38 -27.99 -13.39 -11.84
C GLY A 38 -27.29 -13.83 -13.13
N GLU A 39 -26.04 -13.45 -13.33
CA GLU A 39 -25.22 -13.84 -14.48
C GLU A 39 -24.42 -15.11 -14.19
N GLU A 40 -24.17 -15.93 -15.22
CA GLU A 40 -23.26 -17.07 -15.12
C GLU A 40 -21.81 -16.60 -15.00
N TYR A 41 -21.02 -17.29 -14.16
CA TYR A 41 -19.61 -17.03 -13.97
C TYR A 41 -18.79 -18.29 -14.20
N ASP A 42 -17.79 -18.19 -15.08
CA ASP A 42 -16.88 -19.28 -15.40
C ASP A 42 -15.53 -19.11 -14.68
N HIS A 43 -15.25 -20.00 -13.72
CA HIS A 43 -14.03 -20.03 -12.94
C HIS A 43 -12.81 -20.50 -13.73
N ASN A 44 -12.98 -21.23 -14.85
CA ASN A 44 -11.87 -21.83 -15.59
C ASN A 44 -10.87 -20.80 -16.12
N LYS A 45 -11.32 -19.56 -16.36
CA LYS A 45 -10.46 -18.46 -16.82
C LYS A 45 -9.51 -17.94 -15.74
N HIS A 46 -9.80 -18.21 -14.47
CA HIS A 46 -9.13 -17.55 -13.34
C HIS A 46 -8.63 -18.50 -12.25
N SER A 47 -9.05 -19.77 -12.29
CA SER A 47 -8.60 -20.83 -11.40
C SER A 47 -7.18 -21.30 -11.76
N LEU A 48 -6.44 -21.74 -10.76
CA LEU A 48 -5.10 -22.31 -10.95
C LEU A 48 -5.15 -23.83 -10.83
N PRO A 49 -4.36 -24.57 -11.63
CA PRO A 49 -4.22 -26.02 -11.51
C PRO A 49 -3.84 -26.46 -10.09
N LEU A 50 -4.38 -27.59 -9.65
CA LEU A 50 -4.18 -28.12 -8.30
C LEU A 50 -2.69 -28.29 -7.92
N GLY A 51 -1.83 -28.65 -8.87
CA GLY A 51 -0.38 -28.74 -8.64
C GLY A 51 0.24 -27.40 -8.19
N ILE A 52 -0.15 -26.29 -8.83
CA ILE A 52 0.29 -24.94 -8.48
C ILE A 52 -0.30 -24.51 -7.13
N MET A 53 -1.56 -24.86 -6.87
CA MET A 53 -2.19 -24.56 -5.58
C MET A 53 -1.52 -25.28 -4.41
N LYS A 54 -1.14 -26.55 -4.59
CA LYS A 54 -0.37 -27.31 -3.60
C LYS A 54 1.04 -26.74 -3.40
N ALA A 55 1.73 -26.39 -4.49
CA ALA A 55 3.07 -25.82 -4.42
C ALA A 55 3.09 -24.41 -3.78
N SER A 56 2.05 -23.62 -3.98
CA SER A 56 1.96 -22.25 -3.43
C SER A 56 1.48 -22.21 -1.98
N ARG A 57 0.83 -23.26 -1.47
CA ARG A 57 0.28 -23.31 -0.11
C ARG A 57 1.30 -22.96 1.00
N PRO A 58 2.54 -23.49 1.01
CA PRO A 58 3.52 -23.12 2.04
C PRO A 58 3.86 -21.62 2.07
N VAL A 59 3.79 -20.95 0.91
CA VAL A 59 3.97 -19.49 0.83
C VAL A 59 2.82 -18.78 1.51
N PHE A 60 1.58 -19.22 1.28
CA PHE A 60 0.41 -18.65 1.94
C PHE A 60 0.39 -18.93 3.44
N ASP A 61 0.86 -20.11 3.89
CA ASP A 61 1.06 -20.41 5.32
C ASP A 61 2.05 -19.42 5.96
N ALA A 62 3.20 -19.17 5.31
CA ALA A 62 4.19 -18.22 5.79
C ALA A 62 3.67 -16.77 5.80
N LEU A 63 2.91 -16.37 4.77
CA LEU A 63 2.29 -15.04 4.68
C LEU A 63 1.18 -14.84 5.70
N ALA A 64 0.41 -15.89 6.00
CA ALA A 64 -0.65 -15.87 7.01
C ALA A 64 -0.12 -15.98 8.44
N HIS A 65 1.17 -16.25 8.63
CA HIS A 65 1.77 -16.37 9.95
C HIS A 65 1.65 -15.05 10.75
N PRO A 66 1.21 -15.08 12.02
CA PRO A 66 1.02 -13.86 12.82
C PRO A 66 2.24 -12.95 12.87
N ASP A 67 3.45 -13.52 12.93
CA ASP A 67 4.69 -12.73 12.96
C ASP A 67 4.99 -12.03 11.64
N THR A 68 4.61 -12.62 10.51
CA THR A 68 4.68 -11.96 9.20
C THR A 68 3.68 -10.80 9.15
N LEU A 69 2.45 -11.05 9.59
CA LEU A 69 1.38 -10.05 9.57
C LEU A 69 1.65 -8.87 10.50
N LYS A 70 2.21 -9.11 11.70
CA LYS A 70 2.61 -8.04 12.64
C LYS A 70 3.58 -7.03 12.00
N LYS A 71 4.46 -7.47 11.09
CA LYS A 71 5.38 -6.58 10.37
C LYS A 71 4.66 -5.66 9.38
N VAL A 72 3.51 -6.07 8.84
CA VAL A 72 2.75 -5.33 7.81
C VAL A 72 1.58 -4.50 8.39
N ILE A 73 1.04 -4.86 9.57
CA ILE A 73 -0.13 -4.21 10.19
C ILE A 73 0.06 -2.70 10.43
N ASN A 74 1.30 -2.25 10.64
CA ASN A 74 1.59 -0.83 10.87
C ASN A 74 2.08 -0.08 9.62
N GLY A 75 1.92 -0.63 8.42
CA GLY A 75 2.51 -0.03 7.21
C GLY A 75 4.04 -0.06 7.24
N GLY A 76 4.62 -0.95 8.05
CA GLY A 76 6.07 -1.07 8.27
C GLY A 76 6.86 -1.47 7.02
N SER A 77 6.18 -1.75 5.91
CA SER A 77 6.79 -1.76 4.58
C SER A 77 6.47 -0.46 3.84
N GLN A 78 6.90 0.68 4.39
CA GLN A 78 7.61 1.57 3.48
C GLN A 78 8.86 0.81 3.12
N ASN A 79 8.85 0.16 1.96
CA ASN A 79 10.04 -0.49 1.46
C ASN A 79 11.14 0.58 1.43
N SER A 80 12.07 0.56 2.39
CA SER A 80 13.13 1.56 2.49
C SER A 80 13.89 1.67 1.17
N ASN A 81 13.94 0.56 0.41
CA ASN A 81 14.50 0.55 -0.94
C ASN A 81 13.62 1.30 -1.93
N GLU A 82 12.29 1.25 -1.87
CA GLU A 82 11.41 2.09 -2.70
C GLU A 82 11.58 3.57 -2.36
N SER A 83 11.62 3.92 -1.07
CA SER A 83 11.82 5.31 -0.65
C SER A 83 13.19 5.84 -1.07
N PHE A 84 14.25 5.04 -0.91
CA PHE A 84 15.59 5.37 -1.40
C PHE A 84 15.64 5.48 -2.93
N HIS A 85 15.06 4.51 -3.64
CA HIS A 85 14.97 4.52 -5.09
C HIS A 85 14.19 5.73 -5.60
N ALA A 86 13.15 6.18 -4.89
CA ALA A 86 12.43 7.40 -5.25
C ALA A 86 13.36 8.62 -5.24
N VAL A 87 14.24 8.75 -4.24
CA VAL A 87 15.26 9.82 -4.19
C VAL A 87 16.24 9.67 -5.36
N LEU A 88 16.83 8.48 -5.54
CA LEU A 88 17.79 8.22 -6.62
C LEU A 88 17.22 8.54 -8.01
N TRP A 89 16.01 8.05 -8.31
CA TRP A 89 15.39 8.26 -9.62
C TRP A 89 14.82 9.67 -9.80
N SER A 90 14.65 10.45 -8.73
CA SER A 90 14.37 11.88 -8.84
C SER A 90 15.60 12.68 -9.32
N LEU A 91 16.81 12.21 -8.97
CA LEU A 91 18.08 12.78 -9.42
C LEU A 91 18.49 12.27 -10.81
N ALA A 92 18.31 10.98 -11.07
CA ALA A 92 18.64 10.32 -12.33
C ALA A 92 17.41 9.61 -12.93
N PRO A 93 16.52 10.32 -13.63
CA PRO A 93 15.31 9.74 -14.18
C PRO A 93 15.60 8.57 -15.14
N LYS A 94 14.91 7.44 -14.94
CA LYS A 94 15.10 6.21 -15.75
C LYS A 94 14.80 6.39 -17.24
N ASN A 95 13.99 7.39 -17.58
CA ASN A 95 13.62 7.70 -18.96
C ASN A 95 14.64 8.57 -19.69
N ARG A 96 15.75 8.94 -19.05
CA ARG A 96 16.80 9.77 -19.63
C ARG A 96 18.14 9.03 -19.62
N TYR A 97 18.80 9.01 -20.78
CA TYR A 97 20.16 8.50 -20.87
C TYR A 97 21.11 9.30 -19.97
N THR A 98 21.86 8.58 -19.15
CA THR A 98 22.79 9.12 -18.16
C THR A 98 24.03 8.24 -18.13
N THR A 99 25.22 8.83 -18.03
CA THR A 99 26.47 8.05 -17.98
C THR A 99 26.64 7.39 -16.60
N GLY A 100 27.38 6.28 -16.53
CA GLY A 100 27.61 5.56 -15.26
C GLY A 100 28.17 6.47 -14.15
N VAL A 101 29.12 7.35 -14.50
CA VAL A 101 29.70 8.33 -13.57
C VAL A 101 28.64 9.26 -12.95
N VAL A 102 27.64 9.68 -13.72
CA VAL A 102 26.57 10.53 -13.20
C VAL A 102 25.61 9.72 -12.33
N ILE A 103 25.34 8.45 -12.67
CA ILE A 103 24.55 7.56 -11.81
C ILE A 103 25.25 7.34 -10.47
N ASP A 104 26.56 7.11 -10.45
CA ASP A 104 27.33 6.93 -9.21
C ASP A 104 27.30 8.18 -8.33
N LEU A 105 27.42 9.37 -8.94
CA LEU A 105 27.28 10.64 -8.23
C LEU A 105 25.87 10.82 -7.67
N CYS A 106 24.83 10.57 -8.47
CA CYS A 106 23.44 10.64 -8.01
C CYS A 106 23.16 9.64 -6.88
N ALA A 107 23.75 8.45 -6.93
CA ALA A 107 23.65 7.46 -5.85
C ALA A 107 24.29 7.97 -4.56
N ALA A 108 25.50 8.54 -4.62
CA ALA A 108 26.15 9.14 -3.45
C ALA A 108 25.33 10.29 -2.85
N ILE A 109 24.80 11.19 -3.68
CA ILE A 109 23.92 12.29 -3.25
C ILE A 109 22.62 11.74 -2.63
N ALA A 110 22.00 10.73 -3.26
CA ALA A 110 20.78 10.11 -2.74
C ALA A 110 20.99 9.49 -1.36
N VAL A 111 22.14 8.84 -1.12
CA VAL A 111 22.49 8.27 0.19
C VAL A 111 22.57 9.37 1.24
N LEU A 112 23.21 10.50 0.93
CA LEU A 112 23.33 11.65 1.83
C LEU A 112 21.95 12.26 2.13
N SER A 113 21.18 12.64 1.11
CA SER A 113 19.84 13.21 1.27
C SER A 113 18.87 12.29 2.00
N TYR A 114 18.92 10.98 1.73
CA TYR A 114 18.02 10.02 2.36
C TYR A 114 18.30 9.89 3.86
N ASN A 115 19.58 9.71 4.23
CA ASN A 115 19.96 9.44 5.61
C ASN A 115 20.05 10.71 6.47
N GLU A 116 20.64 11.78 5.95
CA GLU A 116 20.98 12.98 6.72
C GLU A 116 20.19 14.22 6.31
N GLY A 117 19.47 14.17 5.18
CA GLY A 117 18.77 15.32 4.62
C GLY A 117 19.62 16.11 3.63
N ASP A 118 18.99 17.02 2.90
CA ASP A 118 19.60 17.77 1.79
C ASP A 118 20.68 18.76 2.23
N GLN A 119 20.68 19.19 3.50
CA GLN A 119 21.78 19.99 4.04
C GLN A 119 23.13 19.26 4.07
N SER A 120 23.14 17.92 4.13
CA SER A 120 24.38 17.12 4.07
C SER A 120 25.12 17.25 2.72
N ILE A 121 24.45 17.75 1.68
CA ILE A 121 25.05 18.01 0.36
C ILE A 121 25.90 19.28 0.36
N LEU A 122 25.66 20.22 1.28
CA LEU A 122 26.40 21.50 1.34
C LEU A 122 27.93 21.34 1.39
N PRO A 123 28.54 20.49 2.25
CA PRO A 123 29.98 20.26 2.22
C PRO A 123 30.47 19.67 0.88
N VAL A 124 29.68 18.80 0.23
CA VAL A 124 30.02 18.22 -1.08
C VAL A 124 30.05 19.30 -2.16
N ILE A 125 29.05 20.18 -2.19
CA ILE A 125 29.03 21.33 -3.12
C ILE A 125 30.26 22.20 -2.86
N ALA A 126 30.56 22.50 -1.60
CA ALA A 126 31.67 23.38 -1.25
C ALA A 126 33.03 22.86 -1.75
N GLU A 127 33.25 21.56 -1.61
CA GLU A 127 34.45 20.86 -2.12
C GLU A 127 34.50 20.89 -3.65
N LEU A 128 33.39 20.56 -4.33
CA LEU A 128 33.33 20.50 -5.79
C LEU A 128 33.48 21.87 -6.47
N THR A 129 32.98 22.93 -5.85
CA THR A 129 33.03 24.29 -6.41
C THR A 129 34.25 25.10 -5.95
N GLY A 130 35.11 24.54 -5.08
CA GLY A 130 36.28 25.24 -4.52
C GLY A 130 35.91 26.49 -3.71
N GLY A 131 34.69 26.54 -3.17
CA GLY A 131 34.12 27.71 -2.52
C GLY A 131 32.84 27.36 -1.78
N GLY A 132 32.55 28.06 -0.67
CA GLY A 132 31.38 27.75 0.16
C GLY A 132 30.03 27.98 -0.54
N CYS A 133 28.98 27.33 -0.05
CA CYS A 133 27.64 27.53 -0.61
C CYS A 133 27.10 28.95 -0.32
N GLY A 134 26.48 29.56 -1.33
CA GLY A 134 25.78 30.84 -1.20
C GLY A 134 24.60 30.79 -0.22
N PHE A 135 24.19 31.96 0.27
CA PHE A 135 23.10 32.10 1.23
C PHE A 135 21.81 31.40 0.76
N TYR A 136 21.40 31.65 -0.49
CA TYR A 136 20.18 31.07 -1.05
C TYR A 136 20.24 29.55 -1.17
N THR A 137 21.40 28.96 -1.47
CA THR A 137 21.58 27.50 -1.49
C THR A 137 21.36 26.90 -0.11
N LYS A 138 21.96 27.48 0.93
CA LYS A 138 21.78 27.02 2.33
C LYS A 138 20.32 27.10 2.77
N VAL A 139 19.64 28.21 2.44
CA VAL A 139 18.20 28.38 2.73
C VAL A 139 17.35 27.36 1.96
N ALA A 140 17.67 27.10 0.69
CA ALA A 140 16.92 26.14 -0.12
C ALA A 140 17.04 24.71 0.42
N MET A 141 18.25 24.25 0.77
CA MET A 141 18.48 22.92 1.33
C MET A 141 17.76 22.76 2.68
N ARG A 142 17.82 23.77 3.56
CA ARG A 142 17.07 23.76 4.81
C ARG A 142 15.55 23.62 4.58
N ARG A 143 14.99 24.38 3.63
CA ARG A 143 13.55 24.32 3.32
C ARG A 143 13.14 22.96 2.75
N LEU A 144 14.01 22.30 1.99
CA LEU A 144 13.75 20.95 1.50
C LEU A 144 13.66 19.96 2.67
N ASP A 145 14.59 20.02 3.62
CA ASP A 145 14.56 19.21 4.83
C ASP A 145 13.31 19.47 5.68
N GLU A 146 12.96 20.74 5.90
CA GLU A 146 11.76 21.14 6.64
C GLU A 146 10.49 20.57 5.99
N ARG A 147 10.38 20.65 4.66
CA ARG A 147 9.26 20.05 3.93
C ARG A 147 9.22 18.54 4.04
N ARG A 148 10.38 17.87 3.98
CA ARG A 148 10.49 16.41 4.16
C ARG A 148 9.93 16.02 5.52
N VAL A 149 10.42 16.63 6.60
CA VAL A 149 9.97 16.36 7.97
C VAL A 149 8.49 16.67 8.15
N TYR A 150 8.02 17.81 7.64
CA TYR A 150 6.61 18.19 7.70
C TYR A 150 5.69 17.17 7.00
N SER A 151 6.09 16.69 5.81
CA SER A 151 5.30 15.71 5.05
C SER A 151 5.16 14.38 5.80
N GLU A 152 6.23 13.94 6.47
CA GLU A 152 6.23 12.74 7.29
C GLU A 152 5.36 12.88 8.54
N LEU A 153 5.44 14.02 9.24
CA LEU A 153 4.57 14.32 10.39
C LEU A 153 3.09 14.32 9.97
N LYS A 154 2.77 14.97 8.85
CA LYS A 154 1.41 15.01 8.31
C LYS A 154 0.90 13.61 7.94
N ARG A 155 1.75 12.75 7.36
CA ARG A 155 1.38 11.36 7.04
C ARG A 155 1.10 10.55 8.31
N LYS A 156 1.98 10.63 9.32
CA LYS A 156 1.78 9.96 10.61
C LYS A 156 0.47 10.38 11.29
N GLN A 157 0.17 11.68 11.31
CA GLN A 157 -1.09 12.19 11.85
C GLN A 157 -2.32 11.66 11.09
N ALA A 158 -2.24 11.54 9.76
CA ALA A 158 -3.32 10.97 8.96
C ALA A 158 -3.50 9.47 9.23
N GLU A 159 -2.40 8.73 9.39
CA GLU A 159 -2.41 7.31 9.76
C GLU A 159 -3.01 7.09 11.16
N GLU A 160 -2.65 7.90 12.15
CA GLU A 160 -3.23 7.87 13.51
C GLU A 160 -4.73 8.15 13.50
N LYS A 161 -5.17 9.19 12.78
CA LYS A 161 -6.60 9.47 12.60
C LYS A 161 -7.33 8.29 11.95
N THR A 162 -6.75 7.68 10.93
CA THR A 162 -7.34 6.53 10.23
C THR A 162 -7.43 5.30 11.13
N LYS A 163 -6.45 5.08 12.02
CA LYS A 163 -6.49 3.99 13.01
C LYS A 163 -7.63 4.20 14.01
N LEU A 164 -7.73 5.40 14.58
CA LEU A 164 -8.82 5.76 15.50
C LEU A 164 -10.20 5.56 14.86
N THR A 165 -10.39 5.97 13.60
CA THR A 165 -11.67 5.77 12.89
C THR A 165 -12.00 4.30 12.65
N LYS A 166 -11.01 3.43 12.42
CA LYS A 166 -11.23 1.99 12.28
C LYS A 166 -11.60 1.33 13.60
N GLU A 167 -10.94 1.72 14.70
CA GLU A 167 -11.26 1.22 16.04
C GLU A 167 -12.68 1.60 16.47
N THR A 168 -13.14 2.81 16.15
CA THR A 168 -14.53 3.22 16.42
C THR A 168 -15.54 2.42 15.60
N LEU A 169 -15.27 2.21 14.31
CA LEU A 169 -16.16 1.43 13.42
C LEU A 169 -16.22 -0.06 13.82
N ASP A 170 -15.10 -0.64 14.24
CA ASP A 170 -15.05 -2.03 14.72
C ASP A 170 -15.80 -2.18 16.07
N SER A 171 -15.80 -1.15 16.93
CA SER A 171 -16.59 -1.13 18.17
C SER A 171 -18.10 -1.03 17.89
N GLU A 172 -18.52 -0.19 16.95
CA GLU A 172 -19.92 -0.01 16.56
C GLU A 172 -20.50 -1.25 15.85
N GLN A 173 -19.69 -1.95 15.05
CA GLN A 173 -20.07 -3.24 14.45
C GLN A 173 -20.12 -4.37 15.48
N GLY A 174 -19.23 -4.36 16.47
CA GLY A 174 -19.27 -5.30 17.61
C GLY A 174 -20.54 -5.14 18.45
N ASP A 175 -20.93 -3.89 18.74
CA ASP A 175 -22.14 -3.59 19.50
C ASP A 175 -23.43 -3.94 18.72
N ARG A 176 -23.48 -3.68 17.41
CA ARG A 176 -24.61 -4.07 16.53
C ARG A 176 -24.79 -5.58 16.39
N MET A 177 -23.72 -6.38 16.52
CA MET A 177 -23.80 -7.84 16.53
C MET A 177 -24.19 -8.42 17.90
N SER A 178 -23.96 -7.67 18.98
CA SER A 178 -24.32 -8.08 20.35
C SER A 178 -25.79 -7.79 20.70
N LEU A 179 -26.36 -6.76 20.07
CA LEU A 179 -27.79 -6.49 20.06
C LEU A 179 -28.39 -7.31 18.91
N GLY A 180 -28.94 -8.49 19.20
CA GLY A 180 -29.56 -9.38 18.21
C GLY A 180 -30.79 -8.77 17.53
N VAL A 181 -30.60 -7.75 16.69
CA VAL A 181 -31.64 -7.11 15.91
C VAL A 181 -31.88 -7.96 14.65
N ASN A 182 -32.92 -8.79 14.72
CA ASN A 182 -33.55 -9.36 13.55
C ASN A 182 -34.31 -8.22 12.83
N ASP A 183 -33.66 -7.54 11.90
CA ASP A 183 -34.35 -6.60 11.00
C ASP A 183 -35.01 -7.39 9.87
N ASP A 184 -36.19 -7.94 10.19
CA ASP A 184 -37.21 -8.23 9.20
C ASP A 184 -37.95 -6.91 8.95
N ASN A 185 -37.53 -6.13 7.94
CA ASN A 185 -38.36 -5.06 7.43
C ASN A 185 -38.18 -4.79 5.94
N SER A 186 -39.27 -5.05 5.23
CA SER A 186 -39.51 -4.77 3.83
C SER A 186 -39.55 -3.27 3.51
N LEU A 187 -38.86 -2.90 2.43
CA LEU A 187 -39.13 -1.82 1.45
C LEU A 187 -39.18 -0.35 1.94
N ASP A 188 -38.26 0.47 1.43
CA ASP A 188 -38.61 1.61 0.54
C ASP A 188 -37.39 1.99 -0.32
N ASP A 189 -37.58 1.89 -1.63
CA ASP A 189 -36.59 2.05 -2.68
C ASP A 189 -36.79 3.43 -3.31
N SER A 190 -36.20 4.46 -2.71
CA SER A 190 -36.23 5.82 -3.25
C SER A 190 -34.90 6.55 -3.06
N TYR A 191 -33.83 6.03 -3.66
CA TYR A 191 -32.60 6.78 -3.86
C TYR A 191 -32.18 6.77 -5.33
N ILE A 192 -32.31 7.92 -5.99
CA ILE A 192 -31.86 8.15 -7.37
C ILE A 192 -30.64 9.09 -7.33
N PRO A 193 -29.41 8.60 -7.53
CA PRO A 193 -28.24 9.46 -7.68
C PRO A 193 -27.95 9.78 -9.16
N GLY A 194 -28.02 11.06 -9.55
CA GLY A 194 -27.62 11.50 -10.90
C GLY A 194 -28.06 12.89 -11.41
N ALA A 195 -28.22 13.91 -10.56
CA ALA A 195 -28.49 15.28 -11.01
C ALA A 195 -27.25 16.18 -10.82
N TYR A 196 -26.30 16.10 -11.76
CA TYR A 196 -25.48 17.19 -12.29
C TYR A 196 -24.98 16.81 -13.69
#